data_AF-A0A6N9V4D9-F1
#
_entry.id   AF-A0A6N9V4D9-F1
#
_cell.length_a   1.000
_cell.length_b   1.000
_cell.length_c   1.000
_cell.angle_alpha   90.00
_cell.angle_beta   90.00
_cell.angle_gamma   90.00
#
_symmetry.space_group_name_H-M   'P 1'
#
loop_
_entity.id
_entity.type
_entity.pdbx_description
1 polymer ?
#
loop_
_entity_poly.entity_id
_entity_poly.type
_entity_poly.pdbx_seq_one_letter_code
_entity_poly.pdbx_strand_id
1 'polypeptide(L)'
;MRTLVLGRTPARVTAVLATLRADGFDAQGVSTDEEALTLLRTGEFGVLIIGGGVGPASRSAIRAFAAEHKVRRVIDGALREPFDTYVRNEFEPLIREAASQG
;
A
#
# COMPACT_ATOMS: atom_id res chain seq x y z
N MET A 1 9.97 -7.49 4.47
CA MET A 1 8.50 -7.63 4.21
C MET A 1 8.15 -6.68 3.08
N ARG A 2 7.36 -7.13 2.08
CA ARG A 2 6.98 -6.27 0.94
C ARG A 2 5.70 -5.48 1.19
N THR A 3 5.65 -4.29 0.62
CA THR A 3 4.52 -3.36 0.67
C THR A 3 3.91 -3.20 -0.73
N LEU A 4 2.61 -3.40 -0.85
CA LEU A 4 1.87 -3.17 -2.09
C LEU A 4 1.16 -1.82 -2.03
N VAL A 5 1.26 -1.00 -3.07
CA VAL A 5 0.62 0.32 -3.16
C VAL A 5 -0.36 0.33 -4.32
N LEU A 6 -1.65 0.39 -4.05
CA LEU A 6 -2.68 0.56 -5.07
C LEU A 6 -3.04 2.04 -5.23
N GLY A 7 -2.89 2.60 -6.42
CA GLY A 7 -3.34 3.95 -6.70
C GLY A 7 -3.79 4.17 -8.13
N ARG A 8 -4.93 4.84 -8.30
CA ARG A 8 -5.51 5.16 -9.63
C ARG A 8 -4.72 6.17 -10.44
N THR A 9 -3.81 6.90 -9.81
CA THR A 9 -2.99 7.92 -10.48
C THR A 9 -1.54 7.43 -10.52
N PRO A 10 -1.03 6.98 -11.69
CA PRO A 10 0.32 6.42 -11.80
C PRO A 10 1.43 7.36 -11.31
N ALA A 11 1.30 8.67 -11.57
CA ALA A 11 2.25 9.67 -11.10
C ALA A 11 2.37 9.70 -9.56
N ARG A 12 1.24 9.56 -8.86
CA ARG A 12 1.21 9.53 -7.39
C ARG A 12 1.79 8.23 -6.83
N VAL A 13 1.45 7.10 -7.45
CA VAL A 13 2.02 5.80 -7.08
C VAL A 13 3.54 5.85 -7.21
N THR A 14 4.05 6.36 -8.33
CA THR A 14 5.50 6.48 -8.58
C THR A 14 6.19 7.34 -7.51
N ALA A 15 5.60 8.47 -7.13
CA ALA A 15 6.15 9.33 -6.08
C ALA A 15 6.20 8.62 -4.71
N VAL A 16 5.11 7.95 -4.30
CA VAL A 16 5.06 7.19 -3.04
C VAL A 16 6.08 6.05 -3.03
N LEU A 17 6.20 5.32 -4.15
CA LEU A 17 7.19 4.26 -4.28
C LEU A 17 8.63 4.78 -4.20
N ALA A 18 8.90 5.93 -4.82
CA ALA A 18 10.22 6.56 -4.77
C ALA A 18 10.61 6.92 -3.33
N THR A 19 9.70 7.52 -2.56
CA THR A 19 9.92 7.82 -1.14
C THR A 19 10.15 6.54 -0.33
N LEU A 20 9.24 5.57 -0.41
CA LEU A 20 9.36 4.32 0.35
C LEU A 20 10.67 3.58 0.05
N ARG A 21 11.06 3.49 -1.23
CA ARG A 21 12.32 2.84 -1.62
C ARG A 21 13.55 3.64 -1.17
N ALA A 22 13.50 4.96 -1.22
CA ALA A 22 14.56 5.83 -0.71
C ALA A 22 14.75 5.65 0.80
N ASP A 23 13.65 5.42 1.54
CA ASP A 23 13.65 5.14 2.97
C ASP A 23 13.90 3.65 3.31
N GLY A 24 14.23 2.82 2.29
CA GLY A 24 14.70 1.44 2.45
C GLY A 24 13.61 0.36 2.47
N PHE A 25 12.37 0.71 2.16
CA PHE A 25 11.25 -0.24 2.11
C PHE A 25 11.12 -0.89 0.72
N ASP A 26 10.89 -2.21 0.68
CA ASP A 26 10.56 -2.92 -0.55
C ASP A 26 9.07 -2.71 -0.88
N ALA A 27 8.81 -1.81 -1.83
CA ALA A 27 7.46 -1.44 -2.25
C ALA A 27 7.23 -1.66 -3.75
N GLN A 28 6.04 -2.16 -4.09
CA GLN A 28 5.55 -2.31 -5.46
C GLN A 28 4.22 -1.60 -5.61
N GLY A 29 3.99 -0.92 -6.74
CA GLY A 29 2.76 -0.18 -6.98
C GLY A 29 2.00 -0.69 -8.19
N VAL A 30 0.67 -0.62 -8.10
CA VAL A 30 -0.28 -1.05 -9.13
C VAL A 30 -1.39 -0.01 -9.27
N SER A 31 -2.04 0.01 -10.43
CA SER A 31 -3.12 0.96 -10.72
C SER A 31 -4.51 0.33 -10.85
N THR A 32 -4.54 -1.00 -11.00
CA THR A 32 -5.78 -1.78 -11.15
C THR A 32 -6.00 -2.68 -9.94
N ASP A 33 -7.27 -2.99 -9.68
CA ASP A 33 -7.64 -3.88 -8.58
C ASP A 33 -7.22 -5.31 -8.87
N GLU A 34 -7.36 -5.75 -10.11
CA GLU A 34 -7.00 -7.11 -10.56
C GLU A 34 -5.52 -7.41 -10.37
N GLU A 35 -4.63 -6.47 -10.71
CA GLU A 35 -3.20 -6.61 -10.44
C GLU A 35 -2.91 -6.66 -8.95
N ALA A 36 -3.59 -5.81 -8.15
CA ALA A 36 -3.42 -5.82 -6.70
C ALA A 36 -3.81 -7.18 -6.11
N LEU A 37 -4.97 -7.71 -6.48
CA LEU A 37 -5.45 -9.01 -6.04
C LEU A 37 -4.51 -10.15 -6.46
N THR A 38 -4.03 -10.11 -7.71
CA THR A 38 -3.08 -11.12 -8.23
C THR A 38 -1.78 -11.13 -7.42
N LEU A 39 -1.25 -9.95 -7.08
CA LEU A 39 -0.05 -9.84 -6.25
C LEU A 39 -0.31 -10.25 -4.81
N LEU A 40 -1.44 -9.89 -4.22
CA LEU A 40 -1.80 -10.32 -2.86
C LEU A 40 -1.92 -11.85 -2.75
N ARG A 41 -2.37 -12.54 -3.81
CA ARG A 41 -2.43 -14.01 -3.83
C ARG A 41 -1.08 -14.69 -3.67
N THR A 42 0.01 -14.04 -4.07
CA THR A 42 1.37 -14.59 -3.92
C THR A 42 1.75 -14.76 -2.44
N GLY A 43 1.10 -14.01 -1.53
CA GLY A 43 1.42 -13.99 -0.11
C GLY A 43 2.76 -13.31 0.22
N GLU A 44 3.40 -12.65 -0.75
CA GLU A 44 4.67 -11.95 -0.55
C GLU A 44 4.50 -10.60 0.17
N PHE A 45 3.29 -10.02 0.09
CA PHE A 45 2.99 -8.69 0.60
C PHE A 45 2.37 -8.75 1.99
N GLY A 46 3.08 -8.20 2.98
CA GLY A 46 2.59 -8.12 4.35
C GLY A 46 1.84 -6.81 4.66
N VAL A 47 2.02 -5.78 3.81
CA VAL A 47 1.34 -4.49 3.94
C VAL A 47 0.71 -4.10 2.61
N LEU A 48 -0.52 -3.60 2.68
CA LEU A 48 -1.23 -3.02 1.56
C LEU A 48 -1.55 -1.55 1.85
N ILE A 49 -1.24 -0.67 0.91
CA ILE A 49 -1.58 0.75 0.93
C ILE A 49 -2.61 1.01 -0.16
N ILE A 50 -3.78 1.52 0.20
CA ILE A 50 -4.85 1.85 -0.74
C ILE A 50 -4.95 3.37 -0.90
N GLY A 51 -4.55 3.88 -2.05
CA GLY A 51 -4.48 5.32 -2.30
C GLY A 51 -5.83 6.04 -2.28
N GLY A 52 -5.77 7.36 -2.08
CA GLY A 52 -6.93 8.25 -1.94
C GLY A 52 -7.92 8.18 -3.09
N GLY A 53 -7.44 7.95 -4.31
CA GLY A 53 -8.27 7.89 -5.52
C GLY A 53 -8.95 6.55 -5.78
N VAL A 54 -8.76 5.55 -4.92
CA VAL A 54 -9.45 4.25 -5.04
C VAL A 54 -10.86 4.39 -4.49
N GLY A 55 -11.85 4.03 -5.29
CA GLY A 55 -13.26 4.13 -4.91
C GLY A 55 -13.62 3.21 -3.74
N PRO A 56 -14.72 3.51 -3.02
CA PRO A 56 -15.12 2.78 -1.82
C PRO A 56 -15.42 1.29 -2.07
N ALA A 57 -15.99 0.93 -3.22
CA ALA A 57 -16.24 -0.46 -3.59
C ALA A 57 -14.94 -1.26 -3.73
N SER A 58 -13.97 -0.73 -4.48
CA SER A 58 -12.64 -1.31 -4.64
C SER A 58 -11.90 -1.43 -3.30
N ARG A 59 -11.98 -0.40 -2.44
CA ARG A 59 -11.41 -0.43 -1.08
C ARG A 59 -11.94 -1.60 -0.27
N SER A 60 -13.26 -1.75 -0.20
CA SER A 60 -13.89 -2.84 0.56
C SER A 60 -13.50 -4.21 0.01
N ALA A 61 -13.52 -4.38 -1.32
CA ALA A 61 -13.17 -5.64 -1.96
C ALA A 61 -11.71 -6.05 -1.68
N ILE A 62 -10.77 -5.12 -1.85
CA ILE A 62 -9.35 -5.41 -1.64
C ILE A 62 -9.03 -5.57 -0.16
N ARG A 63 -9.68 -4.82 0.73
CA ARG A 63 -9.52 -4.99 2.17
C ARG A 63 -9.99 -6.36 2.64
N ALA A 64 -11.13 -6.83 2.15
CA ALA A 64 -11.62 -8.18 2.42
C ALA A 64 -10.60 -9.23 1.94
N PHE A 65 -10.11 -9.06 0.70
CA PHE A 65 -9.12 -9.96 0.12
C PHE A 65 -7.79 -9.98 0.89
N ALA A 66 -7.30 -8.81 1.30
CA ALA A 66 -6.08 -8.67 2.07
C ALA A 66 -6.16 -9.41 3.42
N ALA A 67 -7.31 -9.32 4.09
CA ALA A 67 -7.55 -10.03 5.36
C ALA A 67 -7.48 -11.55 5.20
N GLU A 68 -7.90 -12.10 4.05
CA GLU A 68 -7.81 -13.53 3.76
C GLU A 68 -6.38 -13.97 3.37
N HIS A 69 -5.56 -13.08 2.82
CA HIS A 69 -4.29 -13.41 2.16
C HIS A 69 -3.03 -13.00 2.95
N LYS A 70 -3.03 -13.14 4.28
CA LYS A 70 -1.87 -12.89 5.18
C LYS A 70 -1.32 -11.45 5.14
N VAL A 71 -2.10 -10.48 4.66
CA VAL A 71 -1.74 -9.08 4.79
C VAL A 71 -1.95 -8.67 6.25
N ARG A 72 -0.86 -8.28 6.90
CA ARG A 72 -0.87 -7.91 8.32
C ARG A 72 -1.49 -6.54 8.54
N ARG A 73 -1.29 -5.63 7.59
CA ARG A 73 -1.76 -4.25 7.70
C ARG A 73 -2.30 -3.72 6.37
N VAL A 74 -3.49 -3.16 6.43
CA VAL A 74 -4.08 -2.37 5.34
C VAL A 74 -4.07 -0.91 5.79
N ILE A 75 -3.53 -0.02 4.94
CA ILE A 75 -3.38 1.41 5.20
C ILE A 75 -4.20 2.16 4.14
N ASP A 76 -5.16 2.95 4.57
CA ASP A 76 -5.92 3.83 3.69
C ASP A 76 -5.16 5.14 3.49
N GLY A 77 -4.61 5.33 2.29
CA GLY A 77 -3.96 6.55 1.89
C GLY A 77 -4.97 7.67 1.67
N ALA A 78 -4.76 8.82 2.32
CA ALA A 78 -5.50 10.04 2.06
C ALA A 78 -5.02 10.71 0.76
N LEU A 79 -5.90 11.47 0.11
CA LEU A 79 -5.58 12.30 -1.05
C LEU A 79 -4.97 13.63 -0.56
N ARG A 80 -3.80 13.56 0.08
CA ARG A 80 -3.16 14.70 0.76
C ARG A 80 -1.75 14.97 0.23
N GLU A 81 -1.44 16.24 0.08
CA GLU A 81 -0.10 16.77 -0.24
C GLU A 81 0.45 17.53 0.98
N PRO A 82 1.79 17.57 1.19
CA PRO A 82 2.84 16.93 0.39
C PRO A 82 2.98 15.41 0.68
N PHE A 83 3.21 14.63 -0.38
CA PHE A 83 3.20 13.17 -0.31
C PHE A 83 4.36 12.59 0.49
N ASP A 84 5.55 13.19 0.42
CA ASP A 84 6.74 12.77 1.16
C ASP A 84 6.51 12.76 2.68
N THR A 85 6.02 13.86 3.21
CA THR A 85 5.75 14.06 4.63
C THR A 85 4.63 13.13 5.08
N TYR A 86 3.62 12.93 4.22
CA TYR A 86 2.52 12.02 4.48
C TYR A 86 2.98 10.56 4.59
N VAL A 87 3.76 10.09 3.62
CA VAL A 87 4.32 8.73 3.62
C VAL A 87 5.18 8.51 4.86
N ARG A 88 6.07 9.45 5.21
CA ARG A 88 6.95 9.35 6.37
C ARG A 88 6.23 9.35 7.71
N ASN A 89 5.20 10.19 7.85
CA ASN A 89 4.48 10.31 9.13
C ASN A 89 3.40 9.23 9.31
N GLU A 90 2.74 8.79 8.24
CA GLU A 90 1.63 7.85 8.37
C GLU A 90 1.98 6.44 7.88
N PHE A 91 2.66 6.29 6.75
CA PHE A 91 2.88 4.97 6.16
C PHE A 91 4.07 4.25 6.80
N GLU A 92 5.22 4.92 6.92
CA GLU A 92 6.42 4.30 7.47
C GLU A 92 6.26 3.72 8.88
N PRO A 93 5.67 4.43 9.87
CA PRO A 93 5.51 3.85 11.20
C PRO A 93 4.60 2.62 11.18
N LEU A 94 3.54 2.63 10.34
CA LEU A 94 2.63 1.48 10.20
C LEU A 94 3.29 0.29 9.49
N ILE A 95 4.14 0.55 8.48
CA ILE A 95 4.91 -0.50 7.82
C ILE A 95 5.92 -1.11 8.79
N ARG A 96 6.62 -0.27 9.58
CA ARG A 96 7.57 -0.72 10.60
C ARG A 96 6.89 -1.53 11.70
N GLU A 97 5.76 -1.05 12.22
CA GLU A 97 4.95 -1.78 13.21
C GLU A 97 4.57 -3.18 12.67
N ALA A 98 4.04 -3.25 11.45
CA ALA A 98 3.68 -4.52 10.81
C ALA A 98 4.88 -5.45 10.57
N ALA A 99 6.07 -4.88 10.34
CA ALA A 99 7.32 -5.62 10.20
C ALA A 99 7.82 -6.17 11.55
N SER A 100 7.67 -5.39 12.64
CA SER A 100 8.11 -5.74 13.99
C SER A 100 7.23 -6.79 14.67
N GLN A 101 6.01 -7.03 14.21
CA GLN A 101 5.14 -8.12 14.68
C GLN A 101 5.42 -9.47 13.98
N GLY A 102 6.63 -9.64 13.42
CA GLY A 102 7.07 -10.84 12.68
C GLY A 102 7.98 -11.75 13.47
#